data_AF-A0A372ML04-F1
#
_entry.id   AF-A0A372ML04-F1
#
_cell.length_a   1.000
_cell.length_b   1.000
_cell.length_c   1.000
_cell.angle_alpha   90.00
_cell.angle_beta   90.00
_cell.angle_gamma   90.00
#
_symmetry.space_group_name_H-M   'P 1'
#
loop_
_entity.id
_entity.type
_entity.pdbx_description
1 polymer ?
#
loop_
_entity_poly.entity_id
_entity_poly.type
_entity_poly.pdbx_seq_one_letter_code
_entity_poly.pdbx_strand_id
1 'polypeptide(L)' 'MVTGITNGAGKSIIPNGYSTLKEGDTVVVAVLRQATKFIQKLFG' A
#
# COMPACT_ATOMS: atom_id res chain seq x y z
N MET A 1 -4.34 -6.03 -4.22
CA MET A 1 -4.74 -4.73 -4.78
C MET A 1 -4.41 -3.68 -3.73
N VAL A 2 -3.68 -2.61 -4.07
CA VAL A 2 -3.48 -1.50 -3.13
C VAL A 2 -4.77 -0.69 -3.10
N THR A 3 -5.32 -0.47 -1.90
CA THR A 3 -6.61 0.20 -1.72
C THR A 3 -6.45 1.68 -1.36
N GLY A 4 -5.31 2.07 -0.80
CA GLY A 4 -5.02 3.45 -0.48
C GLY A 4 -3.57 3.69 -0.09
N ILE A 5 -3.13 4.94 -0.24
CA ILE A 5 -1.84 5.44 0.23
C ILE A 5 -2.12 6.64 1.14
N THR A 6 -1.54 6.68 2.33
CA THR A 6 -1.51 7.86 3.19
C THR A 6 -0.11 8.42 3.19
N ASN A 7 0.07 9.66 2.74
CA ASN A 7 1.39 10.25 2.69
C ASN A 7 1.87 10.75 4.06
N GLY A 8 3.14 11.14 4.17
CA GLY A 8 3.71 11.69 5.42
C GLY A 8 3.04 12.96 5.96
N ALA A 9 2.20 13.64 5.17
CA ALA A 9 1.38 14.78 5.60
C ALA A 9 -0.04 14.37 6.04
N GLY A 10 -0.34 13.07 6.13
CA GLY A 10 -1.65 12.54 6.50
C GLY A 10 -2.71 12.56 5.39
N LYS A 11 -2.33 12.91 4.15
CA LYS A 11 -3.26 12.95 3.02
C LYS A 11 -3.46 11.54 2.44
N SER A 12 -4.72 11.11 2.38
CA SER A 12 -5.12 9.87 1.68
C SER A 12 -5.23 10.07 0.16
N ILE A 13 -4.73 9.09 -0.59
CA ILE A 13 -4.68 9.07 -2.05
C ILE A 13 -5.13 7.69 -2.53
N ILE A 14 -6.00 7.66 -3.54
CA ILE A 14 -6.37 6.42 -4.24
C ILE A 14 -5.34 6.19 -5.37
N PRO A 15 -4.57 5.09 -5.32
CA PRO A 15 -3.58 4.82 -6.34
C PRO A 15 -4.21 4.46 -7.69
N ASN A 16 -3.67 5.04 -8.76
CA ASN A 16 -4.18 4.89 -10.13
C ASN A 16 -3.22 4.16 -11.08
N GLY A 17 -2.24 3.42 -10.53
CA GLY A 17 -1.20 2.73 -11.29
C GLY A 17 0.01 3.60 -11.68
N TYR A 18 -0.13 4.92 -11.70
CA TYR A 18 0.97 5.87 -11.92
C TYR A 18 1.45 6.54 -10.62
N SER A 19 0.84 6.17 -9.49
CA SER A 19 1.17 6.73 -8.19
C SER A 19 2.56 6.27 -7.75
N THR A 20 3.41 7.22 -7.37
CA THR A 20 4.76 6.96 -6.85
C THR A 20 4.72 6.91 -5.34
N LEU A 21 5.27 5.85 -4.75
CA LEU A 21 5.48 5.74 -3.31
C LEU A 21 6.72 6.52 -2.90
N LYS A 22 6.63 7.23 -1.77
CA LYS A 22 7.74 7.97 -1.17
C LYS A 22 8.02 7.45 0.23
N GLU A 23 9.23 7.72 0.71
CA GLU A 23 9.58 7.42 2.10
C GLU A 23 8.63 8.14 3.07
N GLY A 24 8.18 7.44 4.11
CA GLY A 24 7.18 7.94 5.06
C GLY A 24 5.72 7.72 4.64
N ASP A 25 5.46 7.24 3.42
CA ASP A 25 4.11 6.86 3.01
C ASP A 25 3.68 5.54 3.68
N THR A 26 2.42 5.48 4.10
CA THR A 26 1.76 4.26 4.57
C THR A 26 0.85 3.71 3.48
N VAL A 27 1.04 2.44 3.11
CA VAL A 27 0.28 1.78 2.05
C VAL A 27 -0.68 0.77 2.65
N VAL A 28 -1.97 0.88 2.29
CA VAL A 28 -3.01 -0.08 2.69
C VAL A 28 -3.28 -1.00 1.52
N VAL A 29 -3.15 -2.31 1.77
CA VAL A 29 -3.33 -3.35 0.74
C VAL A 29 -4.41 -4.31 1.18
N ALA A 30 -5.47 -4.47 0.37
CA ALA A 30 -6.44 -5.53 0.53
C ALA A 30 -5.98 -6.76 -0.27
N VAL A 31 -5.86 -7.87 0.43
CA VAL A 31 -5.40 -9.15 -0.13
C VAL A 31 -6.23 -10.29 0.43
N LEU A 32 -6.38 -11.35 -0.37
CA LEU A 32 -6.99 -12.58 0.10
C LEU A 32 -6.15 -13.19 1.23
N ARG A 33 -6.81 -13.78 2.23
CA ARG A 33 -6.14 -14.38 3.41
C ARG A 33 -5.04 -15.38 3.04
N GLN A 34 -5.24 -16.17 1.98
CA GLN A 34 -4.23 -17.12 1.50
C GLN A 34 -2.95 -16.45 0.95
N ALA A 35 -3.06 -15.20 0.48
CA ALA A 35 -1.95 -14.42 -0.06
C ALA A 35 -1.21 -13.61 1.01
N THR A 36 -1.69 -13.56 2.26
CA THR A 36 -1.09 -12.75 3.33
C THR A 36 0.38 -13.10 3.57
N LYS A 37 0.73 -14.39 3.62
CA LYS A 37 2.13 -14.84 3.81
C LYS A 37 3.04 -14.42 2.66
N PHE A 38 2.52 -14.42 1.44
CA PHE A 38 3.28 -14.01 0.27
C PHE A 38 3.54 -12.50 0.28
N ILE A 39 2.52 -11.71 0.59
CA ILE A 39 2.61 -10.25 0.66
C ILE A 39 3.52 -9.81 1.80
N GLN A 40 3.47 -10.47 2.95
CA GLN A 40 4.41 -10.22 4.06
C GLN A 40 5.85 -10.47 3.66
N LYS A 41 6.16 -11.49 2.83
CA LYS A 41 7.53 -11.71 2.34
C LYS A 41 8.02 -10.65 1.36
N LEU A 42 7.12 -9.95 0.67
CA LEU A 42 7.49 -8.94 -0.32
C LEU A 42 7.71 -7.56 0.31
N PHE A 43 7.00 -7.26 1.41
CA PHE A 43 6.92 -5.91 1.98
C PHE A 43 7.24 -5.84 3.48
N GLY A 44 7.53 -6.96 4.14
CA GLY A 44 7.93 -7.06 5.55
C GLY A 44 9.33 -7.63 5.69
#